data_AF-A0A561PL54-F1
#
_entry.id   AF-A0A561PL54-F1
#
_cell.length_a   1.000
_cell.length_b   1.000
_cell.length_c   1.000
_cell.angle_alpha   90.00
_cell.angle_beta   90.00
_cell.angle_gamma   90.00
#
_symmetry.space_group_name_H-M   'P 1'
#
loop_
_entity.id
_entity.type
_entity.pdbx_description
1 polymer ?
#
loop_
_entity_poly.entity_id
_entity_poly.type
_entity_poly.pdbx_seq_one_letter_code
_entity_poly.pdbx_strand_id
1 'polypeptide(L)'
;MSFTPEHIEILEKHREHWLTLTTAGYMRNLDEPVKRELQRVFNEAVGPQRFTLWCNDCVVDLVRLLYTNYDQRVLIDKGLTATAKRHLDHIAAVEQRVDDLIHEYLTKPEAGATTFDGLVSAIVAHAQPETPPAPSAAANKLPARKRRRR
;
A
#
# COMPACT_ATOMS: atom_id res chain seq x y z
N MET A 1 -7.19 2.99 -13.45
CA MET A 1 -5.88 3.66 -13.49
C MET A 1 -4.81 2.61 -13.28
N SER A 2 -4.00 2.35 -14.30
CA SER A 2 -2.95 1.34 -14.27
C SER A 2 -1.75 1.84 -15.05
N PHE A 3 -0.60 1.96 -14.38
CA PHE A 3 0.67 2.27 -15.03
C PHE A 3 1.31 0.96 -15.49
N THR A 4 1.67 0.86 -16.76
CA THR A 4 2.44 -0.27 -17.29
C THR A 4 3.92 -0.10 -16.98
N PRO A 5 4.75 -1.15 -17.10
CA PRO A 5 6.21 -1.03 -16.92
C PRO A 5 6.82 0.05 -17.83
N GLU A 6 6.36 0.14 -19.09
CA GLU A 6 6.80 1.17 -20.04
C GLU A 6 6.46 2.59 -19.56
N HIS A 7 5.28 2.79 -18.98
CA HIS A 7 4.90 4.07 -18.40
C HIS A 7 5.83 4.45 -17.26
N ILE A 8 6.19 3.49 -16.41
CA ILE A 8 7.08 3.70 -15.27
C ILE A 8 8.47 4.11 -15.74
N GLU A 9 9.02 3.46 -16.78
CA GLU A 9 10.33 3.81 -17.34
C GLU A 9 10.36 5.26 -17.88
N ILE A 10 9.31 5.66 -18.59
CA ILE A 10 9.18 7.04 -19.09
C ILE A 10 9.10 8.05 -17.94
N LEU A 11 8.31 7.75 -16.91
CA LEU A 11 8.16 8.62 -15.74
C LEU A 11 9.46 8.72 -14.94
N GLU A 12 10.18 7.62 -14.75
CA GLU A 12 11.48 7.64 -14.06
C GLU A 12 12.54 8.41 -14.85
N LYS A 13 12.56 8.25 -16.18
CA LYS A 13 13.45 9.00 -17.07
C LYS A 13 13.26 10.52 -16.96
N HIS A 14 12.03 10.99 -16.77
CA HIS A 14 11.69 12.41 -16.71
C HIS A 14 11.43 12.94 -15.29
N ARG A 15 11.80 12.15 -14.27
CA ARG A 15 11.49 12.42 -12.85
C ARG A 15 12.15 13.70 -12.32
N GLU A 16 13.28 14.11 -12.89
CA GLU A 16 13.96 15.36 -12.52
C GLU A 16 13.06 16.59 -12.68
N HIS A 17 12.20 16.61 -13.70
CA HIS A 17 11.26 17.72 -13.91
C HIS A 17 10.22 17.80 -12.78
N TRP A 18 9.74 16.65 -12.31
CA TRP A 18 8.83 16.59 -11.15
C TRP A 18 9.52 17.03 -9.86
N LEU A 19 10.75 16.56 -9.63
CA LEU A 19 11.57 16.98 -8.49
C LEU A 19 11.83 18.49 -8.50
N THR A 20 12.15 19.06 -9.66
CA THR A 20 12.36 20.50 -9.79
C THR A 20 11.07 21.27 -9.51
N LEU A 21 9.94 20.82 -10.05
CA LEU A 21 8.65 21.46 -9.83
C LEU A 21 8.24 21.44 -8.34
N THR A 22 8.51 20.35 -7.63
CA THR A 22 8.17 20.20 -6.20
C THR A 22 9.12 20.97 -5.29
N THR A 23 10.41 21.02 -5.62
CA THR A 23 11.43 21.68 -4.77
C THR A 23 11.55 23.18 -5.03
N ALA A 24 11.57 23.59 -6.30
CA ALA A 24 11.76 24.98 -6.70
C ALA A 24 10.44 25.74 -6.93
N GLY A 25 9.32 25.02 -7.07
CA GLY A 25 8.00 25.61 -7.32
C GLY A 25 7.78 26.06 -8.76
N TYR A 26 8.74 25.82 -9.65
CA TYR A 26 8.65 26.12 -11.08
C TYR A 26 9.31 25.02 -11.91
N MET A 27 9.03 24.99 -13.21
CA MET A 27 9.59 24.02 -14.14
C MET A 27 10.16 24.75 -15.35
N ARG A 28 11.35 24.34 -15.82
CA ARG A 28 11.89 24.82 -17.10
C ARG A 28 11.07 24.26 -18.26
N ASN A 29 11.11 24.94 -19.41
CA ASN A 29 10.43 24.46 -20.61
C ASN A 29 10.85 23.03 -20.92
N LEU A 30 9.87 22.12 -20.98
CA LEU A 30 10.06 20.78 -21.51
C LEU A 30 10.10 20.84 -23.04
N ASP A 31 10.83 19.92 -23.63
CA ASP A 31 10.79 19.71 -25.07
C ASP A 31 9.42 19.19 -25.51
N GLU A 32 8.95 19.66 -26.66
CA GLU A 32 7.69 19.23 -27.28
C GLU A 32 7.51 17.70 -27.38
N PRO A 33 8.53 16.89 -27.78
CA PRO A 33 8.39 15.43 -27.76
C PRO A 33 8.10 14.88 -26.36
N VAL A 34 8.76 15.41 -25.33
CA VAL A 34 8.55 14.96 -23.93
C VAL A 34 7.14 15.32 -23.46
N LYS A 35 6.66 16.53 -23.78
CA LYS A 35 5.29 16.94 -23.44
C LYS A 35 4.25 15.98 -24.03
N ARG A 36 4.42 15.59 -25.30
CA ARG A 36 3.52 14.65 -25.98
C ARG A 36 3.57 13.26 -25.38
N GLU A 37 4.76 12.81 -25.02
CA GLU A 37 4.96 11.51 -24.38
C GLU A 37 4.29 11.47 -23.00
N LEU A 38 4.49 12.49 -22.16
CA LEU A 38 3.82 12.59 -20.86
C LEU A 38 2.30 12.69 -20.99
N GLN A 39 1.80 13.44 -21.97
CA GLN A 39 0.38 13.53 -22.27
C GLN A 39 -0.21 12.18 -22.71
N ARG A 40 0.53 11.39 -23.51
CA ARG A 40 0.15 10.04 -23.89
C ARG A 40 0.03 9.15 -22.66
N VAL A 41 1.07 9.11 -21.83
CA VAL A 41 1.08 8.31 -20.58
C VAL A 41 -0.07 8.70 -19.67
N PHE A 42 -0.36 10.00 -19.51
CA PHE A 42 -1.49 10.46 -18.71
C PHE A 42 -2.82 9.92 -19.23
N ASN A 43 -3.04 10.03 -20.55
CA ASN A 43 -4.28 9.58 -21.18
C ASN A 43 -4.50 8.07 -21.05
N GLU A 44 -3.43 7.29 -21.14
CA GLU A 44 -3.46 5.83 -21.02
C GLU A 44 -3.60 5.36 -19.57
N ALA A 45 -2.84 5.95 -18.64
CA ALA A 45 -2.75 5.46 -17.27
C ALA A 45 -3.80 6.07 -16.32
N VAL A 46 -4.08 7.38 -16.45
CA VAL A 46 -4.98 8.12 -15.56
C VAL A 46 -6.37 8.23 -16.19
N GLY A 47 -6.42 8.71 -17.43
CA GLY A 47 -7.64 8.84 -18.21
C GLY A 47 -7.56 9.98 -19.22
N PRO A 48 -8.46 9.99 -20.23
CA PRO A 48 -8.40 10.96 -21.33
C PRO A 48 -8.67 12.38 -20.83
N GLN A 49 -7.65 13.23 -20.89
CA GLN A 49 -7.75 14.65 -20.60
C GLN A 49 -6.87 15.44 -21.57
N ARG A 50 -7.41 16.54 -22.10
CA ARG A 50 -6.66 17.39 -23.04
C ARG A 50 -5.98 18.52 -22.28
N PHE A 51 -4.65 18.51 -22.28
CA PHE A 51 -3.85 19.65 -21.85
C PHE A 51 -3.29 20.38 -23.07
N THR A 52 -3.20 21.71 -22.99
CA THR A 52 -2.60 22.55 -24.02
C THR A 52 -1.08 22.56 -23.87
N LEU A 53 -0.37 21.82 -24.73
CA LEU A 53 1.09 21.63 -24.63
C LEU A 53 1.92 22.91 -24.90
N TRP A 54 1.30 23.93 -25.50
CA TRP A 54 1.92 25.24 -25.72
C TRP A 54 1.83 26.17 -24.50
N CYS A 55 0.96 25.87 -23.54
CA CYS A 55 0.80 26.65 -22.31
C CYS A 55 1.65 26.04 -21.19
N ASN A 56 2.58 26.81 -20.63
CA ASN A 56 3.46 26.33 -19.56
C ASN A 56 2.69 25.94 -18.30
N ASP A 57 1.67 26.70 -17.91
CA ASP A 57 0.85 26.36 -16.74
C ASP A 57 0.08 25.05 -16.95
N CYS A 58 -0.43 24.81 -18.15
CA CYS A 58 -1.12 23.55 -18.47
C CYS A 58 -0.17 22.34 -18.50
N VAL A 59 1.09 22.54 -18.91
CA VAL A 59 2.11 21.49 -18.86
C VAL A 59 2.53 21.23 -17.41
N VAL A 60 2.64 22.26 -16.58
CA VAL A 60 2.87 22.12 -15.13
C VAL A 60 1.75 21.32 -14.47
N ASP A 61 0.49 21.63 -14.79
CA ASP A 61 -0.67 20.90 -14.27
C ASP A 61 -0.70 19.45 -14.73
N LEU A 62 -0.38 19.18 -16.01
CA LEU A 62 -0.21 17.83 -16.55
C LEU A 62 0.82 17.05 -15.74
N VAL A 63 2.02 17.59 -15.57
CA VAL A 63 3.11 16.94 -14.82
C VAL A 63 2.69 16.72 -13.37
N ARG A 64 2.13 17.74 -12.72
CA ARG A 64 1.69 17.64 -11.33
C ARG A 64 0.65 16.54 -11.14
N LEU A 65 -0.40 16.52 -11.95
CA LEU A 65 -1.46 15.52 -11.85
C LEU A 65 -0.91 14.12 -12.16
N LEU A 66 -0.10 13.98 -13.20
CA LEU A 66 0.51 12.71 -13.60
C LEU A 66 1.34 12.10 -12.46
N TYR A 67 2.30 12.85 -11.94
CA TYR A 67 3.19 12.36 -10.90
C TYR A 67 2.51 12.20 -9.54
N THR A 68 1.50 13.01 -9.23
CA THR A 68 0.70 12.80 -8.00
C THR A 68 -0.03 11.46 -8.04
N ASN A 69 -0.63 11.10 -9.18
CA ASN A 69 -1.29 9.80 -9.35
C ASN A 69 -0.28 8.65 -9.34
N TYR A 70 0.88 8.86 -9.95
CA TYR A 70 1.98 7.89 -9.93
C TYR A 70 2.50 7.64 -8.51
N ASP A 71 2.82 8.69 -7.76
CA ASP A 71 3.33 8.59 -6.39
C ASP A 71 2.31 7.93 -5.45
N GLN A 72 1.02 8.27 -5.58
CA GLN A 72 -0.05 7.59 -4.85
C GLN A 72 -0.09 6.10 -5.16
N ARG A 73 0.07 5.72 -6.43
CA ARG A 73 0.10 4.31 -6.83
C ARG A 73 1.32 3.59 -6.27
N VAL A 74 2.50 4.19 -6.38
CA VAL A 74 3.74 3.62 -5.83
C VAL A 74 3.66 3.47 -4.31
N LEU A 75 3.05 4.43 -3.61
CA LEU A 75 2.83 4.32 -2.17
C LEU A 75 1.86 3.18 -1.82
N ILE A 76 0.78 3.00 -2.60
CA ILE A 76 -0.13 1.87 -2.43
C ILE A 76 0.61 0.56 -2.67
N ASP A 77 1.37 0.43 -3.76
CA ASP A 77 2.08 -0.81 -4.09
C ASP A 77 3.18 -1.11 -3.05
N LYS A 78 3.89 -0.10 -2.54
CA LYS A 78 4.84 -0.23 -1.41
C LYS A 78 4.16 -0.58 -0.08
N GLY A 79 2.99 -0.02 0.18
CA GLY A 79 2.18 -0.34 1.36
C GLY A 79 1.58 -1.74 1.30
N LEU A 80 1.14 -2.17 0.12
CA LEU A 80 0.67 -3.51 -0.17
C LEU A 80 1.80 -4.52 -0.01
N THR A 81 2.99 -4.24 -0.54
CA THR A 81 4.16 -5.12 -0.39
C THR A 81 4.65 -5.17 1.06
N ALA A 82 4.63 -4.08 1.81
CA ALA A 82 4.98 -4.10 3.24
C ALA A 82 4.00 -4.95 4.06
N THR A 83 2.70 -4.85 3.78
CA THR A 83 1.65 -5.62 4.48
C THR A 83 1.64 -7.08 4.04
N ALA A 84 1.74 -7.34 2.73
CA ALA A 84 1.86 -8.69 2.18
C ALA A 84 3.13 -9.41 2.66
N LYS A 85 4.27 -8.69 2.76
CA LYS A 85 5.49 -9.23 3.34
C LYS A 85 5.31 -9.64 4.80
N ARG A 86 4.68 -8.80 5.63
CA ARG A 86 4.35 -9.17 7.02
C ARG A 86 3.44 -10.40 7.11
N HIS A 87 2.46 -10.52 6.20
CA HIS A 87 1.61 -11.71 6.16
C HIS A 87 2.39 -12.97 5.74
N LEU A 88 3.28 -12.86 4.75
CA LEU A 88 4.16 -13.97 4.35
C LEU A 88 5.13 -14.37 5.47
N ASP A 89 5.74 -13.39 6.15
CA ASP A 89 6.61 -13.62 7.30
C ASP A 89 5.82 -14.31 8.45
N HIS A 90 4.56 -13.93 8.67
CA HIS A 90 3.70 -14.58 9.66
C HIS A 90 3.32 -16.01 9.26
N ILE A 91 3.03 -16.27 7.98
CA ILE A 91 2.74 -17.63 7.49
C ILE A 91 3.97 -18.53 7.70
N ALA A 92 5.15 -18.06 7.31
CA ALA A 92 6.40 -18.80 7.52
C ALA A 92 6.68 -19.09 9.00
N ALA A 93 6.39 -18.13 9.89
CA ALA A 93 6.51 -18.34 11.34
C ALA A 93 5.52 -19.39 11.88
N VAL A 94 4.31 -19.45 11.33
CA VAL A 94 3.30 -20.46 11.70
C VAL A 94 3.74 -21.84 11.21
N GLU A 95 4.25 -21.97 9.98
CA GLU A 95 4.77 -23.24 9.45
C GLU A 95 5.88 -23.80 10.34
N GLN A 96 6.84 -22.95 10.72
CA GLN A 96 7.94 -23.37 11.60
C GLN A 96 7.45 -23.82 12.98
N ARG A 97 6.42 -23.15 13.53
CA ARG A 97 5.78 -23.53 14.80
C ARG A 97 5.08 -24.90 14.70
N VAL A 98 4.46 -25.18 13.55
CA VAL A 98 3.81 -26.47 13.30
C VAL A 98 4.85 -27.59 13.19
N ASP A 99 5.96 -27.35 12.49
CA ASP A 99 7.06 -28.32 12.38
C ASP A 99 7.69 -28.63 13.75
N ASP A 100 7.88 -27.61 14.59
CA ASP A 100 8.37 -27.80 15.97
C ASP A 100 7.41 -28.64 16.82
N LEU A 101 6.09 -28.40 16.71
CA LEU A 101 5.06 -29.17 17.42
C LEU A 101 5.00 -30.62 16.96
N ILE A 102 5.12 -30.86 15.64
CA ILE A 102 5.20 -32.21 15.07
C ILE A 102 6.45 -32.92 15.61
N HIS A 103 7.59 -32.23 15.64
CA HIS A 103 8.83 -32.79 16.15
C HIS A 103 8.75 -33.13 17.66
N GLU A 104 8.14 -32.27 18.48
CA GLU A 104 7.91 -32.55 19.90
C GLU A 104 7.01 -33.78 20.10
N TYR A 105 5.93 -33.90 19.33
CA TYR A 105 5.03 -35.05 19.39
C TYR A 105 5.71 -36.37 19.01
N LEU A 106 6.60 -36.35 18.01
CA LEU A 106 7.33 -37.54 17.57
C LEU A 106 8.44 -37.95 18.57
N THR A 107 8.93 -37.03 19.40
CA THR A 107 10.07 -37.27 20.31
C THR A 107 9.67 -37.56 21.76
N LYS A 108 8.44 -37.22 22.18
CA LYS A 108 7.88 -37.62 23.48
C LYS A 108 6.71 -38.60 23.32
N PRO A 109 6.96 -39.91 23.17
CA PRO A 109 5.90 -40.92 23.27
C PRO A 109 5.65 -41.26 24.74
N GLU A 110 5.30 -40.28 25.58
CA GLU A 110 4.93 -40.56 26.96
C GLU A 110 3.42 -40.39 27.18
N ALA A 111 2.76 -41.56 27.21
CA ALA A 111 1.47 -41.86 27.83
C ALA A 111 0.20 -41.20 27.25
N GLY A 112 -0.50 -41.94 26.36
CA GLY A 112 -1.94 -42.12 26.55
C GLY A 112 -2.93 -41.39 25.65
N ALA A 113 -2.58 -41.00 24.41
CA ALA A 113 -3.58 -40.57 23.42
C ALA A 113 -3.55 -41.48 22.19
N THR A 114 -4.15 -42.67 22.30
CA THR A 114 -4.30 -43.62 21.19
C THR A 114 -5.44 -43.26 20.23
N THR A 115 -6.03 -42.06 20.32
CA THR A 115 -7.15 -41.63 19.47
C THR A 115 -7.00 -40.20 18.98
N PHE A 116 -7.32 -40.00 17.69
CA PHE A 116 -7.33 -38.72 16.96
C PHE A 116 -8.16 -37.63 17.67
N ASP A 117 -9.20 -38.01 18.42
CA ASP A 117 -10.05 -37.11 19.22
C ASP A 117 -9.29 -36.40 20.37
N GLY A 118 -8.26 -37.04 20.94
CA GLY A 118 -7.42 -36.43 21.96
C GLY A 118 -6.54 -35.32 21.40
N LEU A 119 -6.06 -35.48 20.16
CA LEU A 119 -5.23 -34.51 19.46
C LEU A 119 -6.03 -33.24 19.12
N VAL A 120 -7.26 -33.40 18.61
CA VAL A 120 -8.16 -32.27 18.30
C VAL A 120 -8.54 -31.52 19.58
N SER A 121 -8.81 -32.23 20.69
CA SER A 121 -9.16 -31.60 21.97
C SER A 121 -8.00 -30.81 22.58
N ALA A 122 -6.76 -31.30 22.49
CA ALA A 122 -5.58 -30.59 22.99
C ALA A 122 -5.25 -29.33 22.17
N ILE A 123 -5.39 -29.40 20.85
CA ILE A 123 -5.20 -28.24 19.95
C ILE A 123 -6.27 -27.18 20.19
N VAL A 124 -7.54 -27.58 20.36
CA VAL A 124 -8.65 -26.66 20.68
C VAL A 124 -8.50 -26.03 22.07
N ALA A 125 -7.95 -26.76 23.06
CA ALA A 125 -7.69 -26.22 24.39
C ALA A 125 -6.56 -25.17 24.41
N HIS A 126 -5.53 -25.32 23.58
CA HIS A 126 -4.46 -24.33 23.44
C HIS A 126 -4.79 -23.18 22.48
N ALA A 127 -5.83 -23.30 21.67
CA ALA A 127 -6.28 -22.28 20.72
C ALA A 127 -7.34 -21.32 21.30
N GLN A 128 -7.36 -21.07 22.62
CA GLN A 128 -8.14 -19.97 23.18
C GLN A 128 -7.41 -18.66 22.85
N PRO A 129 -7.89 -17.83 21.90
CA PRO A 129 -7.41 -16.47 21.79
C PRO A 129 -7.76 -15.76 23.09
N GLU A 130 -6.76 -15.21 23.78
CA GLU A 130 -7.00 -14.26 24.84
C GLU A 130 -7.99 -13.22 24.31
N THR A 131 -9.15 -13.17 24.94
CA THR A 131 -10.22 -12.24 24.59
C THR A 131 -9.64 -10.84 24.75
N PRO A 132 -9.58 -10.02 23.67
CA PRO A 132 -9.12 -8.66 23.82
C PRO A 132 -10.07 -7.95 24.80
N PRO A 133 -9.53 -7.16 25.75
CA PRO A 133 -10.35 -6.46 26.72
C PRO A 133 -11.36 -5.56 25.99
N ALA A 134 -12.61 -5.61 26.48
CA ALA A 134 -13.73 -4.87 25.92
C ALA A 134 -13.39 -3.38 25.70
N PRO A 135 -13.79 -2.78 24.57
CA PRO A 135 -13.64 -1.34 24.38
C PRO A 135 -14.45 -0.59 25.44
N SER A 136 -13.72 0.03 26.37
CA SER A 136 -14.24 0.96 27.37
C SER A 136 -15.09 2.03 26.67
N ALA A 137 -16.38 2.02 26.97
CA ALA A 137 -17.32 3.08 26.65
C ALA A 137 -16.93 4.38 27.39
N ALA A 138 -16.04 5.17 26.78
CA ALA A 138 -15.66 6.49 27.25
C ALA A 138 -16.02 7.55 26.20
N ALA A 139 -17.21 8.13 26.41
CA ALA A 139 -17.52 9.54 26.20
C ALA A 139 -17.25 10.14 24.80
N ASN A 140 -18.26 10.04 23.95
CA ASN A 140 -18.62 11.10 23.01
C ASN A 140 -18.75 12.45 23.74
N LYS A 141 -17.77 13.34 23.58
CA LYS A 141 -17.97 14.79 23.73
C LYS A 141 -17.42 15.48 22.49
N LEU A 142 -18.28 15.64 21.49
CA LEU A 142 -18.09 16.60 20.42
C LEU A 142 -18.09 18.02 21.02
N PRO A 143 -17.03 18.84 20.86
CA PRO A 143 -17.14 20.26 21.12
C PRO A 143 -17.90 20.95 19.98
N ALA A 144 -19.01 21.59 20.35
CA ALA A 144 -19.82 22.43 19.47
C ALA A 144 -18.96 23.54 18.83
N ARG A 145 -18.68 23.41 17.53
CA ARG A 145 -18.00 24.46 16.76
C ARG A 145 -19.01 25.58 16.44
N LYS A 146 -18.88 26.68 17.18
CA LYS A 146 -19.57 27.95 16.96
C LYS A 146 -19.49 28.36 15.48
N ARG A 147 -20.65 28.50 14.84
CA ARG A 147 -20.82 29.24 13.58
C ARG A 147 -20.42 30.70 13.83
N ARG A 148 -19.33 31.15 13.22
CA ARG A 148 -19.03 32.58 13.10
C ARG A 148 -19.60 33.06 11.77
N ARG A 149 -20.73 33.75 11.84
CA ARG A 149 -21.22 34.65 10.79
C ARG A 149 -20.44 35.95 10.93
N ARG A 150 -19.72 36.33 9.87
CA ARG A 150 -19.59 37.67 9.28
C ARG A 150 -18.35 37.68 8.41
#